data_AF-A0AAW4C476-F1
#
_entry.id   AF-A0AAW4C476-F1
#
_cell.length_a   1.000
_cell.length_b   1.000
_cell.length_c   1.000
_cell.angle_alpha   90.00
_cell.angle_beta   90.00
_cell.angle_gamma   90.00
#
_symmetry.space_group_name_H-M   'P 1'
#
loop_
_entity.id
_entity.type
_entity.pdbx_description
1 polymer ?
#
loop_
_entity_poly.entity_id
_entity_poly.type
_entity_poly.pdbx_seq_one_letter_code
_entity_poly.pdbx_strand_id
1 'polypeptide(L)'
;MKRKIYVALSIFFGMGTIGFVFDSKKIIDQLGFQQFISQIIFSSVFTFLFYWLYIKDSKKAIAVNSNRDTINKPIDEIYSSTSSIEIPISVIEEERNKIKLNKFKRKNNEILKFIVAFFIPWIGWIYLIYRLVRYNMKKHYFLSDEFIRNKIQIDSFVTEYNEIAKYVEKFDEVSLQSTSFDKYKYAHVAKGQNTSLYNIQRDRNVIDYQSKYVYNASLQVVRNAELEPFKYLCKYFDFKPNEENLQRIQEIGEQVSRFLNAKENLDNRLARILNSLNPPQFILKYYKEEFLYYINIEVPQINFNFPTYTFQYVSAGGNSSQVTSITLNEEIIELLITYMDEQVKYKKSAKAQRALMTKKLREYVKERDCYTCQYCGASTAQQDLLLLEVDHIIPVSKGGMSTESNLQTLCWKCNRTKSDKIL
;
A
#
# COMPACT_ATOMS: atom_id res chain seq x y z
N MET A 1 9.93 -57.59 5.32
CA MET A 1 11.11 -56.76 5.68
C MET A 1 11.69 -56.03 4.48
N LYS A 2 12.14 -56.72 3.42
CA LYS A 2 12.78 -56.14 2.21
C LYS A 2 12.00 -55.00 1.53
N ARG A 3 10.68 -55.11 1.36
CA ARG A 3 9.84 -54.04 0.77
C ARG A 3 9.85 -52.72 1.56
N LYS A 4 9.80 -52.78 2.89
CA LYS A 4 9.86 -51.58 3.74
C LYS A 4 11.23 -50.90 3.61
N ILE A 5 12.29 -51.69 3.45
CA ILE A 5 13.65 -51.19 3.24
C ILE A 5 13.79 -50.51 1.87
N TYR A 6 13.26 -51.10 0.78
CA TYR A 6 13.32 -50.48 -0.55
C TYR A 6 12.55 -49.16 -0.65
N VAL A 7 11.39 -49.05 0.01
CA VAL A 7 10.64 -47.79 0.09
C VAL A 7 11.41 -46.75 0.90
N ALA A 8 11.97 -47.13 2.05
CA ALA A 8 12.77 -46.21 2.87
C ALA A 8 14.01 -45.70 2.12
N LEU A 9 14.73 -46.57 1.40
CA LEU A 9 15.89 -46.19 0.60
C LEU A 9 15.49 -45.29 -0.59
N SER A 10 14.38 -45.59 -1.28
CA SER A 10 13.86 -44.73 -2.35
C SER A 10 13.50 -43.33 -1.82
N ILE A 11 12.89 -43.23 -0.64
CA ILE A 11 12.57 -41.93 -0.03
C ILE A 11 13.84 -41.21 0.40
N PHE A 12 14.84 -41.92 0.95
CA PHE A 12 16.11 -41.33 1.39
C PHE A 12 16.89 -40.70 0.23
N PHE A 13 17.10 -41.44 -0.86
CA PHE A 13 17.77 -40.89 -2.05
C PHE A 13 16.92 -39.78 -2.73
N GLY A 14 15.59 -39.93 -2.75
CA GLY A 14 14.67 -38.89 -3.25
C GLY A 14 14.75 -37.59 -2.46
N MET A 15 14.74 -37.65 -1.12
CA MET A 15 14.94 -36.49 -0.25
C MET A 15 16.32 -35.86 -0.45
N GLY A 16 17.35 -36.67 -0.67
CA GLY A 16 18.69 -36.20 -1.05
C GLY A 16 18.65 -35.35 -2.32
N THR A 17 17.97 -35.82 -3.39
CA THR A 17 17.83 -35.03 -4.63
C THR A 17 17.15 -33.68 -4.40
N ILE A 18 16.11 -33.64 -3.56
CA ILE A 18 15.40 -32.41 -3.22
C ILE A 18 16.32 -31.45 -2.44
N GLY A 19 17.08 -31.96 -1.47
CA GLY A 19 18.07 -31.17 -0.72
C GLY A 19 19.14 -30.55 -1.61
N PHE A 20 19.71 -31.32 -2.54
CA PHE A 20 20.68 -30.81 -3.53
C PHE A 20 20.09 -29.75 -4.47
N VAL A 21 18.78 -29.80 -4.76
CA VAL A 21 18.08 -28.84 -5.62
C VAL A 21 17.90 -27.50 -4.90
N PHE A 22 17.51 -27.52 -3.62
CA PHE A 22 17.32 -26.30 -2.83
C PHE A 22 18.62 -25.54 -2.58
N ASP A 23 19.74 -26.24 -2.34
CA ASP A 23 21.05 -25.64 -2.03
C ASP A 23 22.03 -25.63 -3.22
N SER A 24 21.52 -25.79 -4.43
CA SER A 24 22.30 -25.97 -5.67
C SER A 24 23.40 -24.92 -5.90
N LYS A 25 23.16 -23.64 -5.55
CA LYS A 25 24.16 -22.57 -5.71
C LYS A 25 25.41 -22.82 -4.85
N LYS A 26 25.20 -23.12 -3.56
CA LYS A 26 26.27 -23.30 -2.57
C LYS A 26 27.14 -24.53 -2.87
N ILE A 27 26.52 -25.60 -3.38
CA ILE A 27 27.17 -26.88 -3.64
C ILE A 27 27.97 -26.84 -4.95
N ILE A 28 27.45 -26.17 -5.99
CA ILE A 28 28.17 -25.98 -7.26
C ILE A 28 29.45 -25.16 -7.04
N ASP A 29 29.39 -24.14 -6.19
CA ASP A 29 30.55 -23.29 -5.86
C ASP A 29 31.64 -24.06 -5.07
N GLN A 30 31.28 -25.13 -4.34
CA GLN A 30 32.21 -25.93 -3.53
C GLN A 30 32.81 -27.16 -4.24
N LEU A 31 32.01 -27.89 -5.02
CA LEU A 31 32.38 -29.21 -5.58
C LEU A 31 32.60 -29.19 -7.10
N GLY A 32 32.18 -28.11 -7.77
CA GLY A 32 32.25 -28.00 -9.22
C GLY A 32 31.18 -28.77 -9.97
N PHE A 33 30.94 -28.36 -11.22
CA PHE A 33 29.77 -28.77 -12.00
C PHE A 33 29.71 -30.27 -12.31
N GLN A 34 30.85 -30.90 -12.65
CA GLN A 34 30.86 -32.32 -13.01
C GLN A 34 30.51 -33.24 -11.82
N GLN A 35 30.99 -32.92 -10.62
CA GLN A 35 30.71 -33.71 -9.43
C GLN A 35 29.26 -33.54 -8.98
N PHE A 36 28.72 -32.32 -9.06
CA PHE A 36 27.30 -32.04 -8.79
C PHE A 36 26.37 -32.87 -9.69
N ILE A 37 26.62 -32.88 -11.00
CA ILE A 37 25.82 -33.66 -11.95
C ILE A 37 25.94 -35.16 -11.66
N SER A 38 27.15 -35.66 -11.38
CA SER A 38 27.37 -37.06 -11.02
C SER A 38 26.56 -37.48 -9.78
N GLN A 39 26.56 -36.67 -8.72
CA GLN A 39 25.84 -36.97 -7.48
C GLN A 39 24.32 -36.98 -7.65
N ILE A 40 23.75 -36.05 -8.43
CA ILE A 40 22.30 -36.00 -8.65
C ILE A 40 21.86 -37.14 -9.59
N ILE A 41 22.64 -37.45 -10.63
CA ILE A 41 22.39 -38.62 -11.49
C ILE A 41 22.43 -39.89 -10.63
N PHE A 42 23.46 -40.06 -9.81
CA PHE A 42 23.61 -41.20 -8.91
C PHE A 42 22.38 -41.34 -8.00
N SER A 43 21.99 -40.27 -7.31
CA SER A 43 20.85 -40.30 -6.40
C SER A 43 19.51 -40.57 -7.12
N SER A 44 19.33 -40.03 -8.32
CA SER A 44 18.12 -40.26 -9.14
C SER A 44 18.04 -41.70 -9.65
N VAL A 45 19.16 -42.27 -10.12
CA VAL A 45 19.25 -43.66 -10.57
C VAL A 45 18.97 -44.62 -9.41
N PHE A 46 19.52 -44.38 -8.22
CA PHE A 46 19.28 -45.22 -7.05
C PHE A 46 17.84 -45.10 -6.54
N THR A 47 17.26 -43.90 -6.57
CA THR A 47 15.83 -43.70 -6.25
C THR A 47 14.94 -44.54 -7.16
N PHE A 48 15.21 -44.51 -8.47
CA PHE A 48 14.48 -45.28 -9.46
C PHE A 48 14.71 -46.79 -9.32
N LEU A 49 15.96 -47.21 -9.09
CA LEU A 49 16.33 -48.61 -8.90
C LEU A 49 15.62 -49.22 -7.70
N PHE A 50 15.62 -48.56 -6.54
CA PHE A 50 14.97 -49.08 -5.34
C PHE A 50 13.44 -49.07 -5.46
N TYR A 51 12.86 -48.08 -6.12
CA TYR A 51 11.43 -48.06 -6.43
C TYR A 51 11.03 -49.20 -7.39
N TRP A 52 11.85 -49.46 -8.41
CA TRP A 52 11.64 -50.58 -9.33
C TRP A 52 11.77 -51.94 -8.63
N LEU A 53 12.77 -52.11 -7.76
CA LEU A 53 12.93 -53.30 -6.93
C LEU A 53 11.73 -53.51 -6.00
N TYR A 54 11.18 -52.43 -5.42
CA TYR A 54 9.94 -52.49 -4.64
C TYR A 54 8.75 -52.99 -5.47
N ILE A 55 8.57 -52.50 -6.70
CA ILE A 55 7.48 -52.95 -7.60
C ILE A 55 7.68 -54.42 -7.98
N LYS A 56 8.91 -54.81 -8.35
CA LYS A 56 9.23 -56.19 -8.76
C LYS A 56 8.97 -57.18 -7.63
N ASP A 57 9.41 -56.85 -6.42
CA ASP A 57 9.17 -57.68 -5.23
C ASP A 57 7.69 -57.67 -4.84
N SER A 58 6.98 -56.55 -5.06
CA SER A 58 5.53 -56.42 -4.88
C SER A 58 4.73 -57.40 -5.75
N LYS A 59 5.05 -57.48 -7.04
CA LYS A 59 4.45 -58.44 -7.98
C LYS A 59 4.76 -59.89 -7.61
N LYS A 60 5.97 -60.17 -7.12
CA LYS A 60 6.40 -61.53 -6.76
C LYS A 60 5.64 -62.13 -5.57
N ALA A 61 5.38 -61.37 -4.50
CA ALA A 61 4.58 -61.92 -3.39
C ALA A 61 3.07 -61.92 -3.65
N ILE A 62 2.57 -61.17 -4.63
CA ILE A 62 1.18 -61.35 -5.11
C ILE A 62 1.05 -62.71 -5.82
N ALA A 63 2.04 -63.10 -6.62
CA ALA A 63 2.07 -64.41 -7.28
C ALA A 63 2.31 -65.59 -6.31
N VAL A 64 3.02 -65.37 -5.19
CA VAL A 64 3.21 -66.40 -4.15
C VAL A 64 1.95 -66.57 -3.28
N ASN A 65 1.16 -65.52 -3.07
CA ASN A 65 -0.12 -65.64 -2.35
C ASN A 65 -1.21 -66.29 -3.22
N SER A 66 -1.23 -66.10 -4.54
CA SER A 66 -2.23 -66.78 -5.39
C SER A 66 -2.04 -68.29 -5.49
N ASN A 67 -0.85 -68.81 -5.13
CA ASN A 67 -0.52 -70.24 -5.15
C ASN A 67 -0.63 -70.91 -3.77
N ARG A 68 -1.07 -70.21 -2.72
CA ARG A 68 -1.23 -70.78 -1.37
C ARG A 68 -2.68 -71.07 -0.96
N ASP A 69 -3.66 -70.71 -1.77
CA ASP A 69 -5.09 -70.86 -1.46
C ASP A 69 -5.77 -72.03 -2.20
N THR A 70 -5.05 -73.14 -2.44
CA THR A 70 -5.63 -74.41 -2.87
C THR A 70 -5.28 -75.53 -1.90
N ILE A 71 -5.96 -75.57 -0.77
CA ILE A 71 -6.09 -76.77 0.07
C ILE A 71 -7.58 -77.00 0.29
N ASN A 72 -8.09 -78.06 -0.33
CA ASN A 72 -9.46 -78.54 -0.22
C ASN A 72 -9.81 -78.86 1.25
N LYS A 73 -10.86 -78.23 1.76
CA LYS A 73 -11.72 -78.77 2.83
C LYS A 73 -13.17 -78.64 2.36
N PRO A 74 -14.00 -79.69 2.47
CA PRO A 74 -15.38 -79.62 2.05
C PRO A 74 -16.13 -78.70 3.02
N ILE A 75 -16.76 -77.67 2.49
CA ILE A 75 -17.74 -76.84 3.21
C ILE A 75 -19.11 -77.38 2.81
N ASP A 76 -19.42 -78.57 3.33
CA ASP A 76 -20.76 -79.16 3.28
C ASP A 76 -21.14 -79.56 4.71
N GLU A 77 -21.30 -78.55 5.56
CA GLU A 77 -22.02 -78.58 6.83
C GLU A 77 -21.79 -77.20 7.47
N ILE A 78 -22.82 -76.61 8.09
CA ILE A 78 -22.90 -75.20 8.52
C ILE A 78 -23.34 -74.25 7.40
N TYR A 79 -24.56 -74.43 6.88
CA TYR A 79 -25.55 -73.35 6.65
C TYR A 79 -26.92 -73.98 6.34
N SER A 80 -27.40 -74.88 7.19
CA SER A 80 -28.84 -75.14 7.28
C SER A 80 -29.43 -74.13 8.27
N SER A 81 -30.48 -73.41 7.86
CA SER A 81 -31.21 -72.36 8.58
C SER A 81 -30.65 -70.93 8.47
N THR A 82 -30.71 -70.35 7.27
CA THR A 82 -31.08 -68.94 7.14
C THR A 82 -32.12 -68.83 6.02
N SER A 83 -33.25 -68.21 6.35
CA SER A 83 -34.30 -67.89 5.40
C SER A 83 -33.71 -67.10 4.24
N SER A 84 -34.02 -67.51 3.01
CA SER A 84 -33.65 -66.81 1.79
C SER A 84 -34.36 -65.45 1.77
N ILE A 85 -33.68 -64.42 2.25
CA ILE A 85 -34.07 -63.03 1.98
C ILE A 85 -33.80 -62.81 0.50
N GLU A 86 -34.84 -62.77 -0.32
CA GLU A 86 -34.73 -62.40 -1.73
C GLU A 86 -34.29 -60.93 -1.82
N ILE A 87 -32.99 -60.70 -2.02
CA ILE A 87 -32.44 -59.37 -2.20
C ILE A 87 -32.86 -58.88 -3.60
N PRO A 88 -33.55 -57.72 -3.72
CA PRO A 88 -33.99 -57.21 -5.02
C PRO A 88 -32.79 -57.00 -5.96
N ILE A 89 -32.95 -57.37 -7.24
CA ILE A 89 -31.90 -57.27 -8.26
C ILE A 89 -31.33 -55.85 -8.37
N SER A 90 -32.15 -54.83 -8.12
CA SER A 90 -31.74 -53.42 -8.07
C SER A 90 -30.67 -53.13 -7.00
N VAL A 91 -30.75 -53.78 -5.83
CA VAL A 91 -29.78 -53.63 -4.74
C VAL A 91 -28.45 -54.32 -5.08
N ILE A 92 -28.51 -55.47 -5.75
CA ILE A 92 -27.31 -56.19 -6.23
C ILE A 92 -26.61 -55.38 -7.32
N GLU A 93 -27.36 -54.73 -8.21
CA GLU A 93 -26.83 -53.93 -9.30
C GLU A 93 -26.20 -52.61 -8.78
N GLU A 94 -26.78 -52.01 -7.74
CA GLU A 94 -26.20 -50.86 -7.03
C GLU A 94 -24.87 -51.22 -6.36
N GLU A 95 -24.80 -52.35 -5.65
CA GLU A 95 -23.56 -52.83 -5.03
C GLU A 95 -22.50 -53.21 -6.08
N ARG A 96 -22.88 -53.82 -7.20
CA ARG A 96 -21.96 -54.06 -8.33
C ARG A 96 -21.41 -52.75 -8.89
N ASN A 97 -22.23 -51.71 -8.99
CA ASN A 97 -21.79 -50.39 -9.45
C ASN A 97 -20.87 -49.72 -8.43
N LYS A 98 -21.14 -49.84 -7.12
CA LYS A 98 -20.21 -49.40 -6.05
C LYS A 98 -18.87 -50.13 -6.12
N ILE A 99 -18.87 -51.44 -6.36
CA ILE A 99 -17.64 -52.23 -6.52
C ILE A 99 -16.87 -51.82 -7.79
N LYS A 100 -17.55 -51.61 -8.92
CA LYS A 100 -16.93 -51.11 -10.16
C LYS A 100 -16.33 -49.70 -9.95
N LEU A 101 -17.06 -48.81 -9.28
CA LEU A 101 -16.61 -47.47 -8.93
C LEU A 101 -15.38 -47.50 -8.00
N ASN A 102 -15.40 -48.37 -6.98
CA ASN A 102 -14.27 -48.55 -6.06
C ASN A 102 -13.04 -49.15 -6.75
N LYS A 103 -13.23 -50.09 -7.68
CA LYS A 103 -12.16 -50.64 -8.51
C LYS A 103 -11.56 -49.58 -9.44
N PHE A 104 -12.39 -48.74 -10.03
CA PHE A 104 -11.97 -47.60 -10.86
C PHE A 104 -11.21 -46.56 -10.03
N LYS A 105 -11.74 -46.13 -8.87
CA LYS A 105 -11.07 -45.20 -7.93
C LYS A 105 -9.70 -45.73 -7.48
N ARG A 106 -9.60 -47.03 -7.16
CA ARG A 106 -8.32 -47.65 -6.77
C ARG A 106 -7.31 -47.66 -7.92
N LYS A 107 -7.73 -47.97 -9.15
CA LYS A 107 -6.85 -47.94 -10.34
C LYS A 107 -6.38 -46.51 -10.64
N ASN A 108 -7.27 -45.51 -10.53
CA ASN A 108 -6.90 -44.10 -10.71
C ASN A 108 -5.92 -43.60 -9.64
N ASN A 109 -6.10 -43.98 -8.37
CA ASN A 109 -5.16 -43.60 -7.31
C ASN A 109 -3.77 -44.22 -7.49
N GLU A 110 -3.68 -45.44 -8.00
CA GLU A 110 -2.38 -46.06 -8.32
C GLU A 110 -1.72 -45.38 -9.53
N ILE A 111 -2.49 -45.06 -10.58
CA ILE A 111 -1.98 -44.27 -11.73
C ILE A 111 -1.53 -42.88 -11.27
N LEU A 112 -2.28 -42.21 -10.40
CA LEU A 112 -1.94 -40.90 -9.84
C LEU A 112 -0.64 -40.96 -9.04
N LYS A 113 -0.44 -41.98 -8.20
CA LYS A 113 0.83 -42.20 -7.48
C LYS A 113 2.00 -42.42 -8.45
N PHE A 114 1.79 -43.14 -9.54
CA PHE A 114 2.81 -43.32 -10.60
C PHE A 114 3.13 -42.01 -11.32
N ILE A 115 2.12 -41.21 -11.68
CA ILE A 115 2.30 -39.91 -12.34
C ILE A 115 3.06 -38.96 -11.41
N VAL A 116 2.65 -38.88 -10.14
CA VAL A 116 3.30 -38.07 -9.10
C VAL A 116 4.76 -38.51 -8.89
N ALA A 117 5.03 -39.81 -8.80
CA ALA A 117 6.39 -40.33 -8.56
C ALA A 117 7.33 -40.17 -9.77
N PHE A 118 6.81 -40.18 -11.00
CA PHE A 118 7.62 -40.17 -12.22
C PHE A 118 7.77 -38.78 -12.85
N PHE A 119 6.69 -37.99 -12.89
CA PHE A 119 6.70 -36.69 -13.57
C PHE A 119 7.17 -35.54 -12.67
N ILE A 120 6.94 -35.57 -11.35
CA ILE A 120 7.39 -34.49 -10.45
C ILE A 120 8.92 -34.34 -10.44
N PRO A 121 9.72 -35.42 -10.37
CA PRO A 121 11.18 -35.30 -10.49
C PRO A 121 11.61 -34.78 -11.85
N TRP A 122 10.96 -35.20 -12.94
CA TRP A 122 11.25 -34.74 -14.31
C TRP A 122 10.94 -33.25 -14.50
N ILE A 123 9.82 -32.77 -13.97
CA ILE A 123 9.47 -31.34 -13.96
C ILE A 123 10.50 -30.56 -13.15
N GLY A 124 10.97 -31.10 -12.02
CA GLY A 124 12.07 -30.52 -11.23
C GLY A 124 13.38 -30.43 -12.01
N TRP A 125 13.73 -31.48 -12.76
CA TRP A 125 14.90 -31.51 -13.64
C TRP A 125 14.82 -30.51 -14.79
N ILE A 126 13.66 -30.44 -15.47
CA ILE A 126 13.41 -29.46 -16.53
C ILE A 126 13.55 -28.03 -15.99
N TYR A 127 12.99 -27.77 -14.80
CA TYR A 127 13.12 -26.48 -14.13
C TYR A 127 14.58 -26.14 -13.75
N LEU A 128 15.35 -27.14 -13.29
CA LEU A 128 16.75 -26.97 -12.92
C LEU A 128 17.62 -26.68 -14.15
N ILE A 129 17.42 -27.42 -15.24
CA ILE A 129 18.08 -27.18 -16.53
C ILE A 129 17.72 -25.77 -17.05
N TYR A 130 16.45 -25.38 -17.00
CA TYR A 130 16.01 -24.04 -17.36
C TYR A 130 16.70 -22.94 -16.53
N ARG A 131 16.86 -23.15 -15.21
CA ARG A 131 17.58 -22.20 -14.33
C ARG A 131 19.07 -22.12 -14.66
N LEU A 132 19.72 -23.26 -14.95
CA LEU A 132 21.14 -23.32 -15.32
C LEU A 132 21.40 -22.65 -16.67
N VAL A 133 20.59 -22.94 -17.68
CA VAL A 133 20.67 -22.31 -19.00
C VAL A 133 20.54 -20.79 -18.87
N ARG A 134 19.55 -20.31 -18.12
CA ARG A 134 19.39 -18.87 -17.87
C ARG A 134 20.59 -18.23 -17.17
N TYR A 135 21.18 -18.91 -16.19
CA TYR A 135 22.37 -18.41 -15.50
C TYR A 135 23.58 -18.28 -16.44
N ASN A 136 23.80 -19.28 -17.30
CA ASN A 136 24.87 -19.23 -18.30
C ASN A 136 24.61 -18.16 -19.37
N MET A 137 23.38 -18.03 -19.86
CA MET A 137 22.99 -16.96 -20.77
C MET A 137 23.22 -15.57 -20.17
N LYS A 138 22.89 -15.39 -18.88
CA LYS A 138 23.17 -14.16 -18.13
C LYS A 138 24.67 -13.83 -18.12
N LYS A 139 25.50 -14.80 -17.73
CA LYS A 139 26.96 -14.63 -17.66
C LYS A 139 27.54 -14.29 -19.04
N HIS A 140 27.10 -14.98 -20.08
CA HIS A 140 27.54 -14.73 -21.45
C HIS A 140 27.15 -13.32 -21.92
N TYR A 141 25.93 -12.87 -21.62
CA TYR A 141 25.48 -11.51 -21.96
C TYR A 141 26.35 -10.42 -21.31
N PHE A 142 26.56 -10.47 -19.99
CA PHE A 142 27.33 -9.43 -19.29
C PHE A 142 28.83 -9.43 -19.63
N LEU A 143 29.36 -10.56 -20.07
CA LEU A 143 30.75 -10.68 -20.54
C LEU A 143 30.89 -10.47 -22.06
N SER A 144 29.80 -10.18 -22.76
CA SER A 144 29.85 -9.96 -24.21
C SER A 144 30.50 -8.63 -24.55
N ASP A 145 31.28 -8.60 -25.64
CA ASP A 145 31.90 -7.37 -26.13
C ASP A 145 30.86 -6.32 -26.52
N GLU A 146 29.69 -6.76 -27.01
CA GLU A 146 28.57 -5.90 -27.34
C GLU A 146 28.04 -5.16 -26.11
N PHE A 147 27.81 -5.87 -25.01
CA PHE A 147 27.37 -5.26 -23.76
C PHE A 147 28.41 -4.28 -23.22
N ILE A 148 29.70 -4.63 -23.24
CA ILE A 148 30.78 -3.78 -22.73
C ILE A 148 30.90 -2.50 -23.57
N ARG A 149 30.84 -2.60 -24.92
CA ARG A 149 30.85 -1.43 -25.80
C ARG A 149 29.67 -0.51 -25.54
N ASN A 150 28.46 -1.08 -25.45
CA ASN A 150 27.25 -0.31 -25.20
C ASN A 150 27.30 0.35 -23.80
N LYS A 151 27.85 -0.34 -22.79
CA LYS A 151 28.09 0.22 -21.45
C LYS A 151 29.01 1.44 -21.51
N ILE A 152 30.13 1.37 -22.22
CA ILE A 152 31.07 2.49 -22.35
C ILE A 152 30.40 3.70 -23.03
N GLN A 153 29.56 3.46 -24.05
CA GLN A 153 28.85 4.53 -24.76
C GLN A 153 27.85 5.29 -23.88
N ILE A 154 27.27 4.61 -22.88
CA ILE A 154 26.26 5.23 -22.00
C ILE A 154 26.84 5.76 -20.69
N ASP A 155 28.14 5.61 -20.44
CA ASP A 155 28.76 5.91 -19.14
C ASP A 155 28.51 7.37 -18.71
N SER A 156 28.61 8.32 -19.64
CA SER A 156 28.28 9.73 -19.38
C SER A 156 26.81 9.96 -19.03
N PHE A 157 25.88 9.24 -19.67
CA PHE A 157 24.46 9.31 -19.36
C PHE A 157 24.14 8.69 -17.99
N VAL A 158 24.87 7.63 -17.62
CA VAL A 158 24.75 7.00 -16.29
C VAL A 158 25.28 7.93 -15.20
N THR A 159 26.41 8.60 -15.42
CA THR A 159 26.95 9.56 -14.44
C THR A 159 25.96 10.70 -14.21
N GLU A 160 25.38 11.26 -15.28
CA GLU A 160 24.37 12.31 -15.17
C GLU A 160 23.10 11.80 -14.48
N TYR A 161 22.66 10.57 -14.77
CA TYR A 161 21.55 9.93 -14.08
C TYR A 161 21.81 9.83 -12.57
N ASN A 162 22.99 9.39 -12.16
CA ASN A 162 23.33 9.22 -10.73
C ASN A 162 23.43 10.56 -10.00
N GLU A 163 23.89 11.62 -10.66
CA GLU A 163 23.87 12.99 -10.10
C GLU A 163 22.44 13.47 -9.81
N ILE A 164 21.52 13.24 -10.75
CA ILE A 164 20.10 13.58 -10.60
C ILE A 164 19.46 12.69 -9.53
N ALA A 165 19.80 11.40 -9.48
CA ALA A 165 19.31 10.49 -8.45
C ALA A 165 19.65 11.00 -7.04
N LYS A 166 20.89 11.44 -6.80
CA LYS A 166 21.32 12.06 -5.54
C LYS A 166 20.56 13.34 -5.21
N TYR A 167 20.28 14.16 -6.22
CA TYR A 167 19.45 15.35 -6.05
C TYR A 167 18.02 14.99 -5.63
N VAL A 168 17.41 13.98 -6.25
CA VAL A 168 16.06 13.50 -5.91
C VAL A 168 16.00 12.89 -4.52
N GLU A 169 17.01 12.11 -4.11
CA GLU A 169 17.10 11.56 -2.74
C GLU A 169 17.08 12.65 -1.66
N LYS A 170 17.73 13.78 -1.91
CA LYS A 170 17.76 14.90 -0.96
C LYS A 170 16.37 15.52 -0.71
N PHE A 171 15.42 15.39 -1.65
CA PHE A 171 14.05 15.87 -1.41
C PHE A 171 13.28 15.04 -0.39
N ASP A 172 13.61 13.75 -0.24
CA ASP A 172 12.92 12.86 0.72
C ASP A 172 13.23 13.29 2.17
N GLU A 173 14.45 13.76 2.43
CA GLU A 173 14.86 14.31 3.72
C GLU A 173 14.12 15.62 4.08
N VAL A 174 13.69 16.39 3.08
CA VAL A 174 12.98 17.66 3.25
C VAL A 174 11.47 17.46 3.43
N SER A 175 10.99 16.20 3.41
CA SER A 175 9.57 15.84 3.53
C SER A 175 8.83 16.70 4.53
N LEU A 176 7.72 17.29 4.04
CA LEU A 176 6.55 18.00 4.61
C LEU A 176 6.29 17.95 6.14
N GLN A 177 7.34 17.96 6.94
CA GLN A 177 7.33 18.14 8.36
C GLN A 177 7.09 19.62 8.57
N SER A 178 5.80 19.95 8.56
CA SER A 178 5.30 21.12 9.23
C SER A 178 5.97 21.14 10.61
N THR A 179 6.96 22.02 10.79
CA THR A 179 7.57 22.38 12.06
C THR A 179 6.50 23.11 12.87
N SER A 180 5.48 22.36 13.30
CA SER A 180 4.56 22.81 14.32
C SER A 180 5.28 22.58 15.64
N PHE A 181 6.19 23.51 15.97
CA PHE A 181 6.60 23.74 17.33
C PHE A 181 5.32 23.85 18.19
N ASP A 182 5.28 23.10 19.30
CA ASP A 182 4.28 23.16 20.38
C ASP A 182 2.84 22.64 20.16
N LYS A 183 2.68 21.35 19.83
CA LYS A 183 1.40 20.63 20.14
C LYS A 183 1.54 19.32 20.93
N TYR A 184 2.76 18.85 21.19
CA TYR A 184 3.04 17.55 21.84
C TYR A 184 4.12 17.60 22.93
N LYS A 185 4.37 18.77 23.53
CA LYS A 185 5.40 18.98 24.57
C LYS A 185 5.31 18.02 25.76
N TYR A 186 4.15 17.38 25.96
CA TYR A 186 3.85 16.43 27.04
C TYR A 186 3.52 15.00 26.59
N ALA A 187 3.75 14.64 25.32
CA ALA A 187 3.40 13.30 24.81
C ALA A 187 4.19 12.15 25.47
N HIS A 188 5.32 12.45 26.11
CA HIS A 188 6.16 11.51 26.86
C HIS A 188 5.48 10.91 28.12
N VAL A 189 4.30 11.38 28.49
CA VAL A 189 3.52 10.88 29.65
C VAL A 189 2.66 9.65 29.29
N ALA A 190 2.38 9.40 28.02
CA ALA A 190 1.48 8.33 27.60
C ALA A 190 2.22 7.05 27.17
N LYS A 191 1.79 5.89 27.70
CA LYS A 191 2.12 4.57 27.15
C LYS A 191 0.84 3.93 26.61
N GLY A 192 0.85 3.53 25.35
CA GLY A 192 -0.23 2.77 24.71
C GLY A 192 0.33 1.56 23.98
N GLN A 193 -0.28 0.39 24.18
CA GLN A 193 0.04 -0.84 23.46
C GLN A 193 -1.21 -1.34 22.74
N ASN A 194 -1.03 -1.74 21.49
CA ASN A 194 -2.06 -2.29 20.60
C ASN A 194 -2.00 -3.83 20.63
N THR A 195 -3.11 -4.50 20.91
CA THR A 195 -3.18 -5.98 21.01
C THR A 195 -4.46 -6.60 20.44
N SER A 196 -5.06 -6.02 19.40
CA SER A 196 -6.37 -6.49 18.92
C SER A 196 -6.34 -7.90 18.28
N LEU A 197 -7.10 -8.84 18.86
CA LEU A 197 -7.45 -10.19 18.40
C LEU A 197 -8.84 -10.27 17.72
N TYR A 198 -9.21 -11.40 17.12
CA TYR A 198 -10.52 -11.62 16.45
C TYR A 198 -11.72 -11.56 17.42
N ASN A 199 -12.84 -10.93 17.01
CA ASN A 199 -14.09 -10.68 17.76
C ASN A 199 -14.06 -9.46 18.74
N ILE A 200 -13.83 -8.24 18.22
CA ILE A 200 -13.65 -7.02 19.05
C ILE A 200 -14.74 -5.97 18.83
N GLN A 201 -15.35 -5.54 19.95
CA GLN A 201 -16.01 -4.24 20.13
C GLN A 201 -14.95 -3.13 20.09
N ARG A 202 -15.03 -2.23 19.11
CA ARG A 202 -14.09 -1.11 18.98
C ARG A 202 -14.40 -0.06 20.05
N ASP A 203 -13.47 0.16 20.98
CA ASP A 203 -13.62 1.20 21.99
C ASP A 203 -13.49 2.59 21.36
N ARG A 204 -14.57 3.37 21.43
CA ARG A 204 -14.66 4.75 20.93
C ARG A 204 -13.75 5.71 21.73
N ASN A 205 -13.38 5.36 22.95
CA ASN A 205 -12.64 6.24 23.86
C ASN A 205 -11.11 6.12 23.72
N VAL A 206 -10.60 5.21 22.87
CA VAL A 206 -9.18 5.18 22.52
C VAL A 206 -8.95 6.22 21.43
N ILE A 207 -8.68 7.45 21.85
CA ILE A 207 -8.21 8.49 20.97
C ILE A 207 -6.81 8.06 20.49
N ASP A 208 -6.67 7.79 19.20
CA ASP A 208 -5.34 7.69 18.58
C ASP A 208 -4.69 9.08 18.61
N TYR A 209 -4.01 9.39 19.72
CA TYR A 209 -3.28 10.63 19.90
C TYR A 209 -2.03 10.71 19.00
N GLN A 210 -1.69 9.65 18.25
CA GLN A 210 -0.41 9.54 17.58
C GLN A 210 -0.40 10.05 16.13
N SER A 211 -1.55 10.21 15.47
CA SER A 211 -1.59 10.61 14.07
C SER A 211 -2.06 12.05 13.86
N LYS A 212 -1.11 12.95 13.55
CA LYS A 212 -1.32 14.35 13.12
C LYS A 212 -2.38 14.52 12.01
N TYR A 213 -2.61 13.46 11.26
CA TYR A 213 -3.47 13.45 10.08
C TYR A 213 -4.85 12.83 10.33
N VAL A 214 -5.17 12.35 11.53
CA VAL A 214 -6.49 11.75 11.83
C VAL A 214 -7.27 12.64 12.78
N TYR A 215 -8.54 12.88 12.45
CA TYR A 215 -9.48 13.62 13.26
C TYR A 215 -10.68 12.73 13.60
N ASN A 216 -10.83 12.41 14.89
CA ASN A 216 -11.99 11.67 15.39
C ASN A 216 -13.20 12.61 15.46
N ALA A 217 -14.24 12.28 14.70
CA ALA A 217 -15.38 13.17 14.45
C ALA A 217 -16.73 12.48 14.64
N SER A 218 -17.80 13.28 14.72
CA SER A 218 -19.17 12.75 14.67
C SER A 218 -19.49 12.25 13.25
N LEU A 219 -20.45 11.33 13.14
CA LEU A 219 -20.90 10.78 11.85
C LEU A 219 -21.30 11.88 10.86
N GLN A 220 -21.95 12.94 11.36
CA GLN A 220 -22.34 14.07 10.54
C GLN A 220 -21.14 14.84 9.99
N VAL A 221 -20.09 15.02 10.80
CA VAL A 221 -18.85 15.68 10.36
C VAL A 221 -18.14 14.86 9.30
N VAL A 222 -18.06 13.53 9.45
CA VAL A 222 -17.47 12.62 8.45
C VAL A 222 -18.21 12.74 7.12
N ARG A 223 -19.55 12.65 7.13
CA ARG A 223 -20.38 12.78 5.92
C ARG A 223 -20.28 14.16 5.27
N ASN A 224 -20.23 15.22 6.07
CA ASN A 224 -20.09 16.56 5.50
C ASN A 224 -18.67 16.82 4.96
N ALA A 225 -17.64 16.18 5.53
CA ALA A 225 -16.28 16.23 4.99
C ALA A 225 -16.16 15.49 3.65
N GLU A 226 -17.03 14.51 3.39
CA GLU A 226 -17.15 13.87 2.08
C GLU A 226 -17.78 14.82 1.04
N LEU A 227 -18.79 15.60 1.45
CA LEU A 227 -19.49 16.54 0.56
C LEU A 227 -18.70 17.85 0.32
N GLU A 228 -18.05 18.38 1.37
CA GLU A 228 -17.32 19.65 1.33
C GLU A 228 -15.87 19.47 1.87
N PRO A 229 -15.01 18.72 1.17
CA PRO A 229 -13.71 18.27 1.70
C PRO A 229 -12.80 19.42 2.13
N PHE A 230 -12.60 20.45 1.29
CA PHE A 230 -11.70 21.56 1.61
C PHE A 230 -12.21 22.42 2.77
N LYS A 231 -13.51 22.63 2.88
CA LYS A 231 -14.11 23.37 4.00
C LYS A 231 -13.85 22.68 5.33
N TYR A 232 -14.03 21.36 5.38
CA TYR A 232 -13.79 20.58 6.60
C TYR A 232 -12.31 20.41 6.88
N LEU A 233 -11.48 20.24 5.85
CA LEU A 233 -10.03 20.22 5.96
C LEU A 233 -9.52 21.52 6.61
N CYS A 234 -9.89 22.68 6.08
CA CYS A 234 -9.53 24.00 6.62
C CYS A 234 -10.08 24.30 8.03
N LYS A 235 -11.19 23.65 8.41
CA LYS A 235 -11.85 23.88 9.70
C LYS A 235 -11.24 23.06 10.83
N TYR A 236 -10.92 21.79 10.57
CA TYR A 236 -10.51 20.83 11.59
C TYR A 236 -9.00 20.55 11.62
N PHE A 237 -8.30 20.84 10.52
CA PHE A 237 -6.84 20.76 10.44
C PHE A 237 -6.22 22.16 10.33
N ASP A 238 -4.89 22.23 10.41
CA ASP A 238 -4.11 23.48 10.47
C ASP A 238 -4.01 24.19 9.09
N PHE A 239 -5.13 24.34 8.38
CA PHE A 239 -5.22 24.97 7.04
C PHE A 239 -6.23 26.13 6.99
N LYS A 240 -6.27 26.97 8.03
CA LYS A 240 -7.19 28.12 8.01
C LYS A 240 -6.89 29.01 6.79
N PRO A 241 -7.90 29.46 6.02
CA PRO A 241 -7.68 30.32 4.86
C PRO A 241 -7.32 31.73 5.32
N ASN A 242 -6.03 31.95 5.51
CA ASN A 242 -5.33 33.20 5.75
C ASN A 242 -4.13 33.27 4.77
N GLU A 243 -3.51 34.45 4.66
CA GLU A 243 -2.41 34.67 3.70
C GLU A 243 -1.19 33.81 4.02
N GLU A 244 -0.84 33.68 5.30
CA GLU A 244 0.30 32.88 5.76
C GLU A 244 0.16 31.39 5.40
N ASN A 245 -0.98 30.77 5.69
CA ASN A 245 -1.19 29.36 5.33
C ASN A 245 -1.33 29.18 3.82
N LEU A 246 -1.92 30.15 3.10
CA LEU A 246 -1.98 30.09 1.64
C LEU A 246 -0.57 30.06 1.04
N GLN A 247 0.31 30.96 1.49
CA GLN A 247 1.71 30.98 1.07
C GLN A 247 2.41 29.65 1.39
N ARG A 248 2.23 29.13 2.61
CA ARG A 248 2.80 27.85 3.02
C ARG A 248 2.36 26.69 2.13
N ILE A 249 1.08 26.64 1.75
CA ILE A 249 0.55 25.56 0.90
C ILE A 249 1.03 25.73 -0.54
N GLN A 250 1.20 26.95 -1.03
CA GLN A 250 1.82 27.22 -2.33
C GLN A 250 3.28 26.75 -2.36
N GLU A 251 4.07 27.04 -1.34
CA GLU A 251 5.46 26.57 -1.22
C GLU A 251 5.52 25.03 -1.21
N ILE A 252 4.60 24.38 -0.49
CA ILE A 252 4.46 22.92 -0.48
C ILE A 252 4.12 22.39 -1.88
N GLY A 253 3.13 23.00 -2.55
CA GLY A 253 2.73 22.61 -3.90
C GLY A 253 3.88 22.74 -4.90
N GLU A 254 4.65 23.82 -4.82
CA GLU A 254 5.81 24.03 -5.67
C GLU A 254 6.91 22.99 -5.40
N GLN A 255 7.18 22.66 -4.13
CA GLN A 255 8.13 21.59 -3.78
C GLN A 255 7.69 20.23 -4.32
N VAL A 256 6.41 19.88 -4.15
CA VAL A 256 5.84 18.64 -4.65
C VAL A 256 5.95 18.57 -6.18
N SER A 257 5.57 19.63 -6.89
CA SER A 257 5.65 19.67 -8.35
C SER A 257 7.11 19.57 -8.84
N ARG A 258 8.06 20.29 -8.22
CA ARG A 258 9.49 20.18 -8.54
C ARG A 258 10.00 18.75 -8.37
N PHE A 259 9.60 18.10 -7.28
CA PHE A 259 9.96 16.71 -7.01
C PHE A 259 9.38 15.73 -8.04
N LEU A 260 8.08 15.84 -8.35
CA LEU A 260 7.43 14.96 -9.33
C LEU A 260 8.04 15.13 -10.72
N ASN A 261 8.31 16.37 -11.13
CA ASN A 261 9.03 16.66 -12.39
C ASN A 261 10.44 16.05 -12.39
N ALA A 262 11.17 16.14 -11.27
CA ALA A 262 12.51 15.54 -11.16
C ALA A 262 12.46 14.00 -11.22
N LYS A 263 11.47 13.39 -10.57
CA LYS A 263 11.24 11.95 -10.63
C LYS A 263 10.87 11.49 -12.03
N GLU A 264 9.95 12.18 -12.70
CA GLU A 264 9.56 11.88 -14.08
C GLU A 264 10.77 12.02 -15.03
N ASN A 265 11.58 13.06 -14.85
CA ASN A 265 12.82 13.25 -15.61
C ASN A 265 13.78 12.06 -15.44
N LEU A 266 13.94 11.59 -14.20
CA LEU A 266 14.77 10.45 -13.85
C LEU A 266 14.24 9.15 -14.47
N ASP A 267 12.93 8.90 -14.39
CA ASP A 267 12.27 7.73 -15.00
C ASP A 267 12.43 7.73 -16.53
N ASN A 268 12.23 8.88 -17.16
CA ASN A 268 12.42 9.05 -18.61
C ASN A 268 13.87 8.81 -19.04
N ARG A 269 14.85 9.28 -18.25
CA ARG A 269 16.28 9.02 -18.48
C ARG A 269 16.61 7.53 -18.34
N LEU A 270 16.12 6.88 -17.29
CA LEU A 270 16.29 5.45 -17.11
C LEU A 270 15.73 4.68 -18.31
N ALA A 271 14.52 5.04 -18.76
CA ALA A 271 13.91 4.43 -19.94
C ALA A 271 14.77 4.62 -21.20
N ARG A 272 15.36 5.79 -21.42
CA ARG A 272 16.29 6.04 -22.54
C ARG A 272 17.56 5.18 -22.46
N ILE A 273 18.15 5.06 -21.27
CA ILE A 273 19.33 4.21 -21.05
C ILE A 273 18.97 2.74 -21.36
N LEU A 274 17.83 2.26 -20.85
CA LEU A 274 17.36 0.90 -21.09
C LEU A 274 17.08 0.65 -22.58
N ASN A 275 16.46 1.60 -23.28
CA ASN A 275 16.19 1.51 -24.71
C ASN A 275 17.48 1.51 -25.54
N SER A 276 18.48 2.29 -25.14
CA SER A 276 19.78 2.33 -25.83
C SER A 276 20.56 1.02 -25.67
N LEU A 277 20.49 0.39 -24.50
CA LEU A 277 21.15 -0.90 -24.24
C LEU A 277 20.39 -2.07 -24.87
N ASN A 278 19.07 -1.93 -25.05
CA ASN A 278 18.15 -2.95 -25.55
C ASN A 278 18.41 -4.36 -24.95
N PRO A 279 18.39 -4.51 -23.61
CA PRO A 279 18.74 -5.77 -22.97
C PRO A 279 17.71 -6.86 -23.29
N PRO A 280 18.14 -8.13 -23.41
CA PRO A 280 17.22 -9.26 -23.58
C PRO A 280 16.16 -9.31 -22.48
N GLN A 281 14.91 -9.62 -22.82
CA GLN A 281 13.78 -9.63 -21.87
C GLN A 281 14.02 -10.52 -20.64
N PHE A 282 14.75 -11.62 -20.78
CA PHE A 282 15.05 -12.50 -19.64
C PHE A 282 15.98 -11.86 -18.61
N ILE A 283 16.86 -10.93 -19.02
CA ILE A 283 17.71 -10.14 -18.13
C ILE A 283 16.83 -9.19 -17.31
N LEU A 284 15.94 -8.44 -17.96
CA LEU A 284 15.02 -7.54 -17.29
C LEU A 284 14.03 -8.28 -16.35
N LYS A 285 13.62 -9.50 -16.71
CA LYS A 285 12.65 -10.28 -15.92
C LYS A 285 13.25 -10.93 -14.67
N TYR A 286 14.49 -11.40 -14.74
CA TYR A 286 15.08 -12.23 -13.67
C TYR A 286 16.32 -11.62 -13.02
N TYR A 287 16.97 -10.64 -13.66
CA TYR A 287 18.26 -10.09 -13.26
C TYR A 287 18.29 -8.55 -13.35
N LYS A 288 17.14 -7.88 -13.17
CA LYS A 288 17.02 -6.41 -13.30
C LYS A 288 17.98 -5.66 -12.38
N GLU A 289 17.99 -6.01 -11.10
CA GLU A 289 18.84 -5.34 -10.09
C GLU A 289 20.33 -5.54 -10.39
N GLU A 290 20.74 -6.77 -10.72
CA GLU A 290 22.11 -7.06 -11.13
C GLU A 290 22.51 -6.30 -12.41
N PHE A 291 21.59 -6.19 -13.36
CA PHE A 291 21.81 -5.42 -14.59
C PHE A 291 22.07 -3.95 -14.28
N LEU A 292 21.23 -3.31 -13.46
CA LEU A 292 21.39 -1.92 -13.03
C LEU A 292 22.72 -1.71 -12.29
N TYR A 293 23.09 -2.67 -11.44
CA TYR A 293 24.38 -2.67 -10.75
C TYR A 293 25.57 -2.72 -11.74
N TYR A 294 25.53 -3.62 -12.74
CA TYR A 294 26.64 -3.74 -13.70
C TYR A 294 26.80 -2.54 -14.62
N ILE A 295 25.72 -1.77 -14.87
CA ILE A 295 25.79 -0.51 -15.62
C ILE A 295 26.05 0.70 -14.72
N ASN A 296 26.35 0.50 -13.43
CA ASN A 296 26.63 1.54 -12.43
C ASN A 296 25.45 2.51 -12.18
N ILE A 297 24.21 2.04 -12.27
CA ILE A 297 23.04 2.86 -11.94
C ILE A 297 22.73 2.75 -10.44
N GLU A 298 22.72 3.89 -9.75
CA GLU A 298 22.28 4.04 -8.37
C GLU A 298 20.77 4.34 -8.37
N VAL A 299 19.96 3.34 -7.98
CA VAL A 299 18.49 3.53 -7.91
C VAL A 299 18.15 4.31 -6.64
N PRO A 300 17.56 5.52 -6.75
CA PRO A 300 17.26 6.31 -5.58
C PRO A 300 16.20 5.63 -4.72
N GLN A 301 16.41 5.60 -3.40
CA GLN A 301 15.43 5.06 -2.45
C GLN A 301 14.36 6.12 -2.14
N ILE A 302 13.36 6.22 -3.01
CA ILE A 302 12.31 7.25 -2.88
C ILE A 302 11.14 6.70 -2.06
N ASN A 303 10.99 7.12 -0.80
CA ASN A 303 9.84 6.78 0.06
C ASN A 303 8.87 7.96 0.21
N PHE A 304 8.50 8.58 -0.90
CA PHE A 304 7.61 9.72 -0.89
C PHE A 304 6.13 9.27 -0.81
N ASN A 305 5.47 9.60 0.30
CA ASN A 305 4.04 9.38 0.49
C ASN A 305 3.33 10.71 0.72
N PHE A 306 2.22 10.91 -0.01
CA PHE A 306 1.37 12.06 0.21
C PHE A 306 0.65 11.97 1.56
N PRO A 307 0.62 13.06 2.36
CA PRO A 307 -0.09 13.06 3.63
C PRO A 307 -1.59 12.87 3.39
N THR A 308 -2.18 11.96 4.15
CA THR A 308 -3.61 11.60 4.03
C THR A 308 -4.36 11.99 5.29
N TYR A 309 -5.15 13.06 5.17
CA TYR A 309 -5.98 13.60 6.24
C TYR A 309 -7.28 12.82 6.33
N THR A 310 -7.59 12.30 7.50
CA THR A 310 -8.67 11.32 7.69
C THR A 310 -9.63 11.78 8.77
N PHE A 311 -10.92 11.83 8.44
CA PHE A 311 -12.01 11.97 9.38
C PHE A 311 -12.54 10.58 9.72
N GLN A 312 -12.54 10.21 11.01
CA GLN A 312 -12.97 8.90 11.45
C GLN A 312 -14.12 8.99 12.46
N TYR A 313 -15.13 8.16 12.26
CA TYR A 313 -16.24 7.95 13.16
C TYR A 313 -16.32 6.49 13.59
N VAL A 314 -16.64 6.28 14.87
CA VAL A 314 -17.01 4.97 15.44
C VAL A 314 -18.29 5.15 16.26
N SER A 315 -19.26 4.24 16.12
CA SER A 315 -20.53 4.26 16.86
C SER A 315 -20.33 3.98 18.36
N ALA A 316 -21.33 4.29 19.19
CA ALA A 316 -21.16 4.25 20.65
C ALA A 316 -20.90 2.83 21.16
N GLY A 317 -21.53 1.84 20.51
CA GLY A 317 -21.30 0.43 20.79
C GLY A 317 -20.17 -0.19 19.96
N GLY A 318 -19.38 0.58 19.20
CA GLY A 318 -18.29 0.05 18.37
C GLY A 318 -18.72 -0.78 17.15
N ASN A 319 -20.02 -0.87 16.89
CA ASN A 319 -20.63 -1.75 15.87
C ASN A 319 -20.58 -1.18 14.44
N SER A 320 -20.30 0.10 14.28
CA SER A 320 -20.24 0.77 12.96
C SER A 320 -19.12 1.80 12.97
N SER A 321 -18.42 1.91 11.86
CA SER A 321 -17.40 2.94 11.65
C SER A 321 -17.53 3.52 10.25
N GLN A 322 -17.21 4.80 10.10
CA GLN A 322 -17.13 5.47 8.81
C GLN A 322 -15.86 6.31 8.76
N VAL A 323 -15.23 6.36 7.58
CA VAL A 323 -13.96 7.05 7.36
C VAL A 323 -14.05 7.83 6.06
N THR A 324 -13.59 9.08 6.09
CA THR A 324 -13.41 9.92 4.91
C THR A 324 -11.98 10.41 4.90
N SER A 325 -11.24 10.11 3.83
CA SER A 325 -9.82 10.43 3.71
C SER A 325 -9.56 11.34 2.52
N ILE A 326 -8.69 12.32 2.71
CA ILE A 326 -8.25 13.31 1.73
C ILE A 326 -6.74 13.21 1.63
N THR A 327 -6.26 12.65 0.53
CA THR A 327 -4.82 12.56 0.24
C THR A 327 -4.39 13.83 -0.50
N LEU A 328 -3.45 14.59 0.06
CA LEU A 328 -2.90 15.78 -0.59
C LEU A 328 -1.89 15.40 -1.68
N ASN A 329 -2.39 14.81 -2.76
CA ASN A 329 -1.62 14.63 -3.99
C ASN A 329 -1.47 15.98 -4.73
N GLU A 330 -0.70 16.01 -5.82
CA GLU A 330 -0.45 17.22 -6.62
C GLU A 330 -1.75 17.94 -7.02
N GLU A 331 -2.70 17.22 -7.62
CA GLU A 331 -3.99 17.78 -8.04
C GLU A 331 -4.80 18.36 -6.87
N ILE A 332 -4.90 17.63 -5.75
CA ILE A 332 -5.67 18.07 -4.58
C ILE A 332 -5.00 19.28 -3.91
N ILE A 333 -3.67 19.39 -3.94
CA ILE A 333 -2.96 20.57 -3.44
C ILE A 333 -3.31 21.80 -4.29
N GLU A 334 -3.29 21.70 -5.61
CA GLU A 334 -3.66 22.82 -6.50
C GLU A 334 -5.10 23.28 -6.30
N LEU A 335 -6.03 22.33 -6.17
CA LEU A 335 -7.43 22.61 -5.86
C LEU A 335 -7.59 23.27 -4.48
N LEU A 336 -6.82 22.83 -3.48
CA LEU A 336 -6.81 23.43 -2.16
C LEU A 336 -6.28 24.88 -2.18
N ILE A 337 -5.21 25.15 -2.93
CA ILE A 337 -4.66 26.51 -3.12
C ILE A 337 -5.73 27.41 -3.70
N THR A 338 -6.39 26.96 -4.77
CA THR A 338 -7.47 27.70 -5.44
C THR A 338 -8.61 28.01 -4.47
N TYR A 339 -9.08 27.01 -3.74
CA TYR A 339 -10.11 27.18 -2.72
C TYR A 339 -9.69 28.19 -1.63
N MET A 340 -8.46 28.07 -1.11
CA MET A 340 -7.97 28.96 -0.06
C MET A 340 -7.82 30.40 -0.55
N ASP A 341 -7.34 30.61 -1.77
CA ASP A 341 -7.22 31.93 -2.41
C ASP A 341 -8.60 32.59 -2.58
N GLU A 342 -9.60 31.84 -3.07
CA GLU A 342 -10.98 32.32 -3.16
C GLU A 342 -11.55 32.72 -1.80
N GLN A 343 -11.31 31.92 -0.75
CA GLN A 343 -11.76 32.25 0.61
C GLN A 343 -11.09 33.50 1.16
N VAL A 344 -9.79 33.69 0.92
CA VAL A 344 -9.05 34.89 1.33
C VAL A 344 -9.56 36.12 0.59
N LYS A 345 -9.75 36.03 -0.73
CA LYS A 345 -10.34 37.10 -1.56
C LYS A 345 -11.75 37.45 -1.10
N TYR A 346 -12.59 36.45 -0.84
CA TYR A 346 -13.94 36.66 -0.35
C TYR A 346 -13.94 37.39 0.99
N LYS A 347 -13.09 36.98 1.95
CA LYS A 347 -12.97 37.68 3.23
C LYS A 347 -12.60 39.14 3.07
N LYS A 348 -11.69 39.47 2.14
CA LYS A 348 -11.30 40.88 1.85
C LYS A 348 -12.37 41.65 1.07
N SER A 349 -13.35 40.98 0.48
CA SER A 349 -14.38 41.63 -0.34
C SER A 349 -15.22 42.62 0.47
N ALA A 350 -15.68 43.69 -0.20
CA ALA A 350 -16.51 44.69 0.44
C ALA A 350 -17.82 44.13 0.99
N LYS A 351 -18.37 43.09 0.35
CA LYS A 351 -19.56 42.39 0.80
C LYS A 351 -19.33 41.68 2.14
N ALA A 352 -18.22 40.95 2.27
CA ALA A 352 -17.88 40.26 3.51
C ALA A 352 -17.58 41.25 4.65
N GLN A 353 -16.79 42.30 4.38
CA GLN A 353 -16.49 43.33 5.37
C GLN A 353 -17.75 44.02 5.89
N ARG A 354 -18.71 44.36 5.02
CA ARG A 354 -19.99 44.93 5.44
C ARG A 354 -20.85 43.94 6.23
N ALA A 355 -20.83 42.65 5.88
CA ALA A 355 -21.56 41.62 6.62
C ALA A 355 -21.03 41.41 8.05
N LEU A 356 -19.74 41.64 8.29
CA LEU A 356 -19.15 41.61 9.63
C LEU A 356 -19.68 42.72 10.55
N MET A 357 -20.21 43.81 9.99
CA MET A 357 -20.85 44.87 10.77
C MET A 357 -22.21 44.44 11.32
N THR A 358 -22.17 43.64 12.38
CA THR A 358 -23.35 43.21 13.13
C THR A 358 -23.89 44.33 14.01
N LYS A 359 -25.16 44.25 14.45
CA LYS A 359 -25.73 45.21 15.42
C LYS A 359 -24.90 45.27 16.70
N LYS A 360 -24.46 44.11 17.22
CA LYS A 360 -23.65 44.00 18.43
C LYS A 360 -22.30 44.73 18.30
N LEU A 361 -21.60 44.55 17.17
CA LEU A 361 -20.33 45.24 16.93
C LEU A 361 -20.53 46.75 16.81
N ARG A 362 -21.60 47.21 16.15
CA ARG A 362 -21.92 48.64 16.08
C ARG A 362 -22.17 49.24 17.47
N GLU A 363 -22.91 48.53 18.32
CA GLU A 363 -23.18 49.00 19.69
C GLU A 363 -21.89 49.06 20.52
N TYR A 364 -21.07 48.02 20.46
CA TYR A 364 -19.78 47.98 21.13
C TYR A 364 -18.87 49.17 20.75
N VAL A 365 -18.77 49.48 19.45
CA VAL A 365 -17.95 50.61 18.99
C VAL A 365 -18.52 51.95 19.50
N LYS A 366 -19.85 52.10 19.55
CA LYS A 366 -20.49 53.29 20.13
C LYS A 366 -20.21 53.42 21.61
N GLU A 367 -20.30 52.33 22.37
CA GLU A 367 -19.99 52.31 23.80
C GLU A 367 -18.52 52.66 24.07
N ARG A 368 -17.59 52.05 23.30
CA ARG A 368 -16.14 52.35 23.36
C ARG A 368 -15.88 53.83 23.14
N ASP A 369 -16.57 54.43 22.18
CA ASP A 369 -16.45 55.83 21.80
C ASP A 369 -17.30 56.77 22.68
N CYS A 370 -17.83 56.27 23.81
CA CYS A 370 -18.68 57.01 24.75
C CYS A 370 -19.86 57.72 24.08
N TYR A 371 -20.46 57.09 23.06
CA TYR A 371 -21.52 57.67 22.23
C TYR A 371 -21.18 59.09 21.75
N THR A 372 -19.93 59.27 21.30
CA THR A 372 -19.39 60.55 20.88
C THR A 372 -18.75 60.43 19.50
N CYS A 373 -19.03 61.40 18.64
CA CYS A 373 -18.43 61.47 17.31
C CYS A 373 -16.93 61.72 17.42
N GLN A 374 -16.13 60.80 16.88
CA GLN A 374 -14.68 60.84 16.94
C GLN A 374 -14.04 61.93 16.07
N TYR A 375 -14.82 62.56 15.18
CA TYR A 375 -14.35 63.64 14.32
C TYR A 375 -14.65 65.03 14.89
N CYS A 376 -15.91 65.31 15.25
CA CYS A 376 -16.32 66.65 15.70
C CYS A 376 -16.59 66.77 17.21
N GLY A 377 -16.52 65.67 17.97
CA GLY A 377 -16.78 65.66 19.41
C GLY A 377 -18.26 65.75 19.82
N ALA A 378 -19.20 65.78 18.87
CA ALA A 378 -20.63 65.81 19.21
C ALA A 378 -21.06 64.51 19.91
N SER A 379 -21.72 64.63 21.06
CA SER A 379 -22.12 63.50 21.91
C SER A 379 -23.64 63.48 22.14
N THR A 380 -24.22 62.29 22.23
CA THR A 380 -25.64 62.14 22.60
C THR A 380 -25.92 62.59 24.04
N ALA A 381 -24.90 62.70 24.90
CA ALA A 381 -25.04 63.27 26.24
C ALA A 381 -25.34 64.79 26.23
N GLN A 382 -24.98 65.48 25.14
CA GLN A 382 -25.21 66.92 24.97
C GLN A 382 -26.37 67.21 24.01
N GLN A 383 -26.76 66.24 23.18
CA GLN A 383 -27.73 66.41 22.10
C GLN A 383 -28.61 65.14 21.98
N ASP A 384 -29.82 65.21 22.53
CA ASP A 384 -30.75 64.07 22.65
C ASP A 384 -31.18 63.43 21.30
N LEU A 385 -31.08 64.17 20.20
CA LEU A 385 -31.49 63.72 18.85
C LEU A 385 -30.30 63.52 17.89
N LEU A 386 -29.07 63.42 18.42
CA LEU A 386 -27.89 63.20 17.60
C LEU A 386 -27.85 61.76 17.07
N LEU A 387 -27.95 61.60 15.75
CA LEU A 387 -27.77 60.31 15.09
C LEU A 387 -26.28 59.98 14.94
N LEU A 388 -25.86 58.89 15.59
CA LEU A 388 -24.53 58.32 15.50
C LEU A 388 -24.53 57.01 14.71
N GLU A 389 -23.57 56.90 13.81
CA GLU A 389 -23.34 55.76 12.93
C GLU A 389 -21.90 55.26 13.12
N VAL A 390 -21.69 53.97 12.90
CA VAL A 390 -20.35 53.39 12.91
C VAL A 390 -19.88 53.27 11.48
N ASP A 391 -18.71 53.85 11.20
CA ASP A 391 -18.08 53.84 9.89
C ASP A 391 -16.62 53.42 9.99
N HIS A 392 -16.04 53.00 8.86
CA HIS A 392 -14.64 52.61 8.80
C HIS A 392 -13.72 53.82 8.68
N ILE A 393 -12.65 53.91 9.45
CA ILE A 393 -11.60 54.95 9.34
C ILE A 393 -11.00 54.91 7.92
N ILE A 394 -10.47 53.76 7.53
CA ILE A 394 -10.13 53.44 6.14
C ILE A 394 -11.37 52.82 5.50
N PRO A 395 -11.99 53.44 4.48
CA PRO A 395 -13.17 52.91 3.82
C PRO A 395 -12.94 51.52 3.23
N VAL A 396 -13.99 50.69 3.24
CA VAL A 396 -13.96 49.34 2.64
C VAL A 396 -13.61 49.37 1.14
N SER A 397 -14.04 50.41 0.42
CA SER A 397 -13.67 50.62 -1.00
C SER A 397 -12.16 50.81 -1.22
N LYS A 398 -11.42 51.20 -0.18
CA LYS A 398 -9.97 51.38 -0.18
C LYS A 398 -9.22 50.24 0.55
N GLY A 399 -9.89 49.10 0.78
CA GLY A 399 -9.29 47.94 1.43
C GLY A 399 -9.36 47.94 2.96
N GLY A 400 -10.15 48.84 3.56
CA GLY A 400 -10.35 48.87 5.00
C GLY A 400 -11.08 47.64 5.54
N MET A 401 -10.56 47.08 6.62
CA MET A 401 -11.11 45.90 7.30
C MET A 401 -12.09 46.31 8.40
N SER A 402 -13.13 45.50 8.66
CA SER A 402 -14.11 45.68 9.75
C SER A 402 -13.55 45.20 11.08
N THR A 403 -12.38 45.70 11.47
CA THR A 403 -11.76 45.46 12.77
C THR A 403 -12.07 46.63 13.70
N GLU A 404 -12.16 46.39 15.01
CA GLU A 404 -12.45 47.43 16.00
C GLU A 404 -11.53 48.66 15.86
N SER A 405 -10.24 48.43 15.60
CA SER A 405 -9.24 49.49 15.36
C SER A 405 -9.50 50.36 14.14
N ASN A 406 -10.21 49.86 13.14
CA ASN A 406 -10.54 50.58 11.91
C ASN A 406 -12.01 51.06 11.91
N LEU A 407 -12.73 50.90 13.01
CA LEU A 407 -14.11 51.37 13.16
C LEU A 407 -14.15 52.57 14.10
N GLN A 408 -15.00 53.53 13.79
CA GLN A 408 -15.20 54.74 14.58
C GLN A 408 -16.68 55.16 14.57
N THR A 409 -17.09 55.84 15.63
CA THR A 409 -18.40 56.46 15.74
C THR A 409 -18.37 57.86 15.14
N LEU A 410 -19.24 58.12 14.17
CA LEU A 410 -19.41 59.42 13.52
C LEU A 410 -20.86 59.89 13.63
N CYS A 411 -21.06 61.20 13.77
CA CYS A 411 -22.41 61.75 13.59
C CYS A 411 -22.79 61.72 12.11
N TRP A 412 -24.10 61.69 11.82
CA TRP A 412 -24.63 61.60 10.46
C TRP A 412 -24.04 62.66 9.49
N LYS A 413 -23.76 63.88 9.98
CA LYS A 413 -23.11 64.94 9.20
C LYS A 413 -21.67 64.58 8.84
N CYS A 414 -20.88 64.17 9.82
CA CYS A 414 -19.47 63.82 9.61
C CYS A 414 -19.34 62.56 8.75
N ASN A 415 -20.19 61.55 8.98
CA ASN A 415 -20.21 60.33 8.17
C ASN A 415 -20.51 60.63 6.69
N ARG A 416 -21.51 61.48 6.43
CA ARG A 416 -21.88 61.89 5.07
C ARG A 416 -20.80 62.72 4.38
N THR A 417 -20.13 63.61 5.12
CA THR A 417 -18.99 64.38 4.61
C THR A 417 -17.79 63.49 4.29
N LYS A 418 -17.53 62.48 5.15
CA LYS A 418 -16.47 61.49 4.97
C LYS A 418 -16.70 60.66 3.71
N SER A 419 -17.86 60.01 3.59
CA SER A 419 -18.15 59.09 2.49
C SER A 419 -17.01 58.07 2.28
N ASP A 420 -16.41 58.00 1.10
CA ASP A 420 -15.26 57.13 0.77
C ASP A 420 -13.88 57.80 0.97
N LYS A 421 -13.82 58.93 1.66
CA LYS A 421 -12.58 59.64 2.01
C LYS A 421 -11.98 59.07 3.28
N ILE A 422 -10.66 59.24 3.40
CA ILE A 422 -9.92 59.04 4.64
C ILE A 422 -9.81 60.45 5.24
N LEU A 423 -10.39 60.63 6.43
CA LEU A 423 -10.41 61.91 7.14
C LEU A 423 -9.34 61.96 8.22
#